data_AF-A0A7C9CYP2-F1
#
_entry.id   AF-A0A7C9CYP2-F1
#
_cell.length_a   1.000
_cell.length_b   1.000
_cell.length_c   1.000
_cell.angle_alpha   90.00
_cell.angle_beta   90.00
_cell.angle_gamma   90.00
#
_symmetry.space_group_name_H-M   'P 1'
#
loop_
_entity.id
_entity.type
_entity.pdbx_description
1 polymer ?
#
loop_
_entity_poly.entity_id
_entity_poly.type
_entity_poly.pdbx_seq_one_letter_code
_entity_poly.pdbx_strand_id
1 'polypeptide(L)'
;YNKANEEYQQITNPASEVMFWQREATMLRQQLESLQENHRQMMGEELSGLSITELQNLESQLEMSLCGVRSKKSNLTQQENLEVHKKINLIQQENLELRQKVYGARDVNGTNRSSTFTNGLDIEQDPNGPIYLQLSQQQHEDQGIPGRTPRLGAADYNFHSKANQSTRLALDSLSL
;
A
#
# COMPACT_ATOMS: atom_id res chain seq x y z
N TYR A 1 -19.30 35.60 59.48
CA TYR A 1 -18.46 35.15 58.36
C TYR A 1 -17.79 33.77 58.61
N ASN A 2 -17.95 33.14 59.79
CA ASN A 2 -17.34 31.82 60.09
C ASN A 2 -18.30 30.61 60.01
N LYS A 3 -19.51 30.75 59.44
CA LYS A 3 -20.48 29.65 59.37
C LYS A 3 -20.53 28.95 57.99
N ALA A 4 -20.00 29.59 56.95
CA ALA A 4 -19.96 29.04 55.59
C ALA A 4 -18.65 28.26 55.29
N ASN A 5 -17.65 28.33 56.19
CA ASN A 5 -16.35 27.69 55.97
C ASN A 5 -16.26 26.27 56.58
N GLU A 6 -17.15 25.95 57.53
CA GLU A 6 -17.24 24.62 58.15
C GLU A 6 -18.01 23.62 57.26
N GLU A 7 -18.90 24.09 56.38
CA GLU A 7 -19.66 23.23 55.46
C GLU A 7 -18.84 22.78 54.24
N TYR A 8 -17.77 23.49 53.87
CA TYR A 8 -16.83 23.03 52.84
C TYR A 8 -15.75 22.09 53.37
N GLN A 9 -15.44 22.14 54.68
CA GLN A 9 -14.48 21.22 55.31
C GLN A 9 -15.10 19.87 55.70
N GLN A 10 -16.43 19.72 55.62
CA GLN A 10 -17.12 18.46 55.89
C GLN A 10 -17.39 17.58 54.66
N ILE A 11 -17.06 18.02 53.43
CA ILE A 11 -17.46 17.31 52.19
C ILE A 11 -16.35 16.45 51.57
N THR A 12 -15.09 16.60 51.99
CA THR A 12 -14.01 15.71 51.55
C THR A 12 -13.26 15.14 52.75
N ASN A 13 -13.79 14.04 53.25
CA ASN A 13 -13.03 13.18 54.15
C ASN A 13 -11.73 12.76 53.42
N PRO A 14 -10.53 13.02 53.94
CA PRO A 14 -9.28 12.65 53.30
C PRO A 14 -9.19 11.14 53.02
N ALA A 15 -9.86 10.31 53.83
CA ALA A 15 -9.98 8.88 53.54
C ALA A 15 -10.83 8.59 52.28
N SER A 16 -11.85 9.40 51.99
CA SER A 16 -12.67 9.29 50.78
C SER A 16 -11.89 9.67 49.53
N GLU A 17 -11.04 10.69 49.59
CA GLU A 17 -10.16 11.07 48.47
C GLU A 17 -9.11 9.98 48.19
N VAL A 18 -8.50 9.43 49.24
CA VAL A 18 -7.53 8.33 49.10
C VAL A 18 -8.19 7.11 48.46
N MET A 19 -9.39 6.72 48.91
CA MET A 19 -10.14 5.60 48.33
C MET A 19 -10.56 5.88 46.87
N PHE A 20 -10.93 7.11 46.55
CA PHE A 20 -11.24 7.53 45.18
C PHE A 20 -10.02 7.39 44.27
N TRP A 21 -8.88 7.98 44.63
CA TRP A 21 -7.66 7.91 43.81
C TRP A 21 -7.10 6.50 43.73
N GLN A 22 -7.27 5.69 44.78
CA GLN A 22 -6.88 4.28 44.74
C GLN A 22 -7.74 3.48 43.75
N ARG A 23 -9.05 3.73 43.71
CA ARG A 23 -9.94 3.13 42.71
C ARG A 23 -9.55 3.58 41.29
N GLU A 24 -9.31 4.87 41.11
CA GLU A 24 -8.93 5.43 39.81
C GLU A 24 -7.60 4.84 39.32
N ALA A 25 -6.58 4.78 40.19
CA ALA A 25 -5.30 4.17 39.87
C ALA A 25 -5.43 2.68 39.52
N THR A 26 -6.35 1.96 40.17
CA THR A 26 -6.61 0.54 39.87
C THR A 26 -7.27 0.38 38.51
N MET A 27 -8.27 1.23 38.19
CA MET A 27 -8.94 1.22 36.90
C MET A 27 -7.97 1.55 35.75
N LEU A 28 -7.12 2.56 35.91
CA LEU A 28 -6.11 2.92 34.91
C LEU A 28 -5.10 1.78 34.68
N ARG A 29 -4.67 1.09 35.74
CA ARG A 29 -3.80 -0.10 35.61
C ARG A 29 -4.47 -1.20 34.80
N GLN A 30 -5.73 -1.50 35.08
CA GLN A 30 -6.49 -2.50 34.33
C GLN A 30 -6.66 -2.12 32.86
N GLN A 31 -6.93 -0.85 32.56
CA GLN A 31 -7.01 -0.37 31.18
C GLN A 31 -5.67 -0.52 30.46
N LEU A 32 -4.55 -0.18 31.11
CA LEU A 32 -3.23 -0.35 30.53
C LEU A 32 -2.91 -1.82 30.25
N GLU A 33 -3.18 -2.70 31.22
CA GLU A 33 -2.99 -4.15 31.08
C GLU A 33 -3.82 -4.70 29.92
N SER A 34 -5.10 -4.32 29.81
CA SER A 34 -5.96 -4.75 28.70
C SER A 34 -5.46 -4.26 27.34
N LEU A 35 -4.91 -3.05 27.28
CA LEU A 35 -4.38 -2.48 26.04
C LEU A 35 -3.09 -3.18 25.62
N GLN A 36 -2.21 -3.47 26.57
CA GLN A 36 -0.97 -4.21 26.33
C GLN A 36 -1.24 -5.65 25.89
N GLU A 37 -2.19 -6.32 26.54
CA GLU A 37 -2.66 -7.65 26.16
C GLU A 37 -3.22 -7.63 24.73
N ASN A 38 -4.12 -6.70 24.43
CA ASN A 38 -4.68 -6.57 23.10
C ASN A 38 -3.59 -6.32 22.03
N HIS A 39 -2.60 -5.49 22.33
CA HIS A 39 -1.46 -5.27 21.45
C HIS A 39 -0.66 -6.57 21.20
N ARG A 40 -0.34 -7.34 22.25
CA ARG A 40 0.33 -8.64 22.10
C ARG A 40 -0.48 -9.60 21.24
N GLN A 41 -1.79 -9.69 21.48
CA GLN A 41 -2.69 -10.51 20.67
C GLN A 41 -2.72 -10.06 19.21
N MET A 42 -2.80 -8.76 18.92
CA MET A 42 -2.70 -8.23 17.56
C MET A 42 -1.36 -8.55 16.89
N MET A 43 -0.29 -8.72 17.67
CA MET A 43 1.03 -9.16 17.19
C MET A 43 1.15 -10.70 17.04
N GLY A 44 0.10 -11.45 17.37
CA GLY A 44 0.07 -12.91 17.31
C GLY A 44 0.69 -13.60 18.53
N GLU A 45 0.91 -12.87 19.61
CA GLU A 45 1.45 -13.38 20.88
C GLU A 45 0.32 -13.70 21.86
N GLU A 46 0.57 -14.62 22.81
CA GLU A 46 -0.34 -14.94 23.94
C GLU A 46 -1.80 -15.28 23.55
N LEU A 47 -2.02 -15.85 22.37
CA LEU A 47 -3.34 -16.22 21.87
C LEU A 47 -4.00 -17.40 22.62
N SER A 48 -3.23 -18.10 23.45
CA SER A 48 -3.71 -19.22 24.26
C SER A 48 -4.65 -18.70 25.35
N GLY A 49 -5.95 -18.88 25.17
CA GLY A 49 -6.98 -18.38 26.09
C GLY A 49 -8.14 -17.71 25.36
N LEU A 50 -7.94 -17.32 24.10
CA LEU A 50 -9.00 -16.82 23.24
C LEU A 50 -9.88 -17.96 22.72
N SER A 51 -11.18 -17.70 22.68
CA SER A 51 -12.13 -18.55 21.98
C SER A 51 -11.96 -18.45 20.47
N ILE A 52 -12.52 -19.42 19.74
CA ILE A 52 -12.51 -19.41 18.27
C ILE A 52 -13.16 -18.13 17.72
N THR A 53 -14.23 -17.65 18.34
CA THR A 53 -14.92 -16.43 17.94
C THR A 53 -14.04 -15.19 18.13
N GLU A 54 -13.30 -15.10 19.24
CA GLU A 54 -12.38 -13.99 19.49
C GLU A 54 -11.20 -14.01 18.52
N LEU A 55 -10.66 -15.19 18.21
CA LEU A 55 -9.62 -15.35 17.19
C LEU A 55 -10.10 -14.95 15.79
N GLN A 56 -11.32 -15.33 15.41
CA GLN A 56 -11.93 -14.91 14.14
C GLN A 56 -12.12 -13.40 14.06
N ASN A 57 -12.53 -12.76 15.16
CA ASN A 57 -12.65 -11.31 15.21
C ASN A 57 -11.29 -10.63 15.07
N LEU A 58 -10.26 -11.15 15.74
CA LEU A 58 -8.89 -10.64 15.66
C LEU A 58 -8.34 -10.78 14.24
N GLU A 59 -8.53 -11.94 13.61
CA GLU A 59 -8.15 -12.19 12.21
C GLU A 59 -8.84 -11.20 11.26
N SER A 60 -10.16 -11.03 11.39
CA SER A 60 -10.93 -10.09 10.59
C SER A 60 -10.45 -8.64 10.76
N GLN A 61 -10.12 -8.25 12.00
CA GLN A 61 -9.60 -6.91 12.29
C GLN A 61 -8.24 -6.68 11.63
N LEU A 62 -7.33 -7.65 11.73
CA LEU A 62 -6.01 -7.59 11.09
C LEU A 62 -6.12 -7.59 9.56
N GLU A 63 -6.98 -8.41 9.00
CA GLU A 63 -7.22 -8.48 7.55
C GLU A 63 -7.76 -7.16 7.01
N MET A 64 -8.75 -6.58 7.68
CA MET A 64 -9.35 -5.31 7.27
C MET A 64 -8.35 -4.15 7.37
N SER A 65 -7.56 -4.11 8.45
CA SER A 65 -6.47 -3.13 8.62
C SER A 65 -5.40 -3.26 7.54
N LEU A 66 -4.95 -4.49 7.27
CA LEU A 66 -3.94 -4.79 6.25
C LEU A 66 -4.43 -4.43 4.85
N CYS A 67 -5.70 -4.74 4.54
CA CYS A 67 -6.34 -4.33 3.29
C CYS A 67 -6.32 -2.80 3.15
N GLY A 68 -6.69 -2.06 4.19
CA GLY A 68 -6.64 -0.60 4.19
C GLY A 68 -5.23 -0.06 3.93
N VAL A 69 -4.21 -0.59 4.61
CA VAL A 69 -2.81 -0.19 4.42
C VAL A 69 -2.33 -0.47 2.99
N ARG A 70 -2.61 -1.66 2.46
CA ARG A 70 -2.24 -2.05 1.09
C ARG A 70 -2.92 -1.17 0.05
N SER A 71 -4.21 -0.92 0.20
CA SER A 71 -4.98 -0.05 -0.69
C SER A 71 -4.43 1.37 -0.68
N LYS A 72 -4.11 1.93 0.49
CA LYS A 72 -3.51 3.27 0.57
C LYS A 72 -2.14 3.33 -0.11
N LYS A 73 -1.27 2.33 0.13
CA LYS A 73 0.04 2.25 -0.51
C LYS A 73 -0.08 2.14 -2.04
N SER A 74 -0.98 1.27 -2.52
CA SER A 74 -1.24 1.08 -3.95
C SER A 74 -1.67 2.39 -4.62
N ASN A 75 -2.65 3.09 -4.03
CA ASN A 75 -3.14 4.36 -4.55
C ASN A 75 -2.03 5.43 -4.64
N LEU A 76 -1.20 5.56 -3.60
CA LEU A 76 -0.08 6.51 -3.59
C LEU A 76 0.95 6.18 -4.69
N THR A 77 1.37 4.92 -4.78
CA THR A 77 2.33 4.48 -5.81
C THR A 77 1.75 4.65 -7.22
N GLN A 78 0.45 4.40 -7.40
CA GLN A 78 -0.21 4.65 -8.69
C GLN A 78 -0.23 6.13 -9.04
N GLN A 79 -0.52 6.99 -8.07
CA GLN A 79 -0.49 8.45 -8.27
C GLN A 79 0.91 8.95 -8.67
N GLU A 80 1.95 8.47 -7.99
CA GLU A 80 3.35 8.80 -8.32
C GLU A 80 3.71 8.35 -9.75
N ASN A 81 3.33 7.13 -10.13
CA ASN A 81 3.55 6.63 -11.49
C ASN A 81 2.87 7.49 -12.55
N LEU A 82 1.62 7.92 -12.30
CA LEU A 82 0.90 8.81 -13.22
C LEU A 82 1.60 10.16 -13.36
N GLU A 83 2.14 10.71 -12.28
CA GLU A 83 2.89 11.97 -12.33
C GLU A 83 4.20 11.83 -13.11
N VAL A 84 4.95 10.76 -12.87
CA VAL A 84 6.19 10.46 -13.60
C VAL A 84 5.89 10.27 -15.10
N HIS A 85 4.83 9.54 -15.44
CA HIS A 85 4.43 9.34 -16.83
C HIS A 85 4.09 10.66 -17.53
N LYS A 86 3.37 11.58 -16.85
CA LYS A 86 3.12 12.93 -17.37
C LYS A 86 4.41 13.70 -17.64
N LYS A 87 5.38 13.62 -16.73
CA LYS A 87 6.70 14.27 -16.90
C LYS A 87 7.47 13.70 -18.10
N ILE A 88 7.46 12.37 -18.26
CA ILE A 88 8.09 11.71 -19.41
C ILE A 88 7.46 12.24 -20.71
N ASN A 89 6.14 12.29 -20.80
CA ASN A 89 5.45 12.75 -22.00
C ASN A 89 5.77 14.23 -22.33
N LEU A 90 5.82 15.10 -21.31
CA LEU A 90 6.21 16.50 -21.49
C LEU A 90 7.65 16.63 -22.02
N ILE A 91 8.59 15.92 -21.41
CA ILE A 91 10.00 15.94 -21.83
C ILE A 91 10.17 15.36 -23.23
N GLN A 92 9.39 14.34 -23.61
CA GLN A 92 9.40 13.79 -24.97
C GLN A 92 8.92 14.82 -25.98
N GLN A 93 7.84 15.54 -25.67
CA GLN A 93 7.30 16.61 -26.51
C GLN A 93 8.32 17.75 -26.68
N GLU A 94 8.92 18.23 -25.59
CA GLU A 94 9.96 19.26 -25.64
C GLU A 94 11.18 18.82 -26.43
N ASN A 95 11.64 17.57 -26.24
CA ASN A 95 12.77 17.02 -27.02
C ASN A 95 12.43 16.91 -28.51
N LEU A 96 11.20 16.56 -28.87
CA LEU A 96 10.76 16.54 -30.26
C LEU A 96 10.82 17.94 -30.88
N GLU A 97 10.31 18.95 -30.19
CA GLU A 97 10.37 20.34 -30.63
C GLU A 97 11.81 20.86 -30.76
N LEU A 98 12.68 20.50 -29.81
CA LEU A 98 14.10 20.85 -29.88
C LEU A 98 14.80 20.18 -31.06
N ARG A 99 14.54 18.89 -31.31
CA ARG A 99 15.07 18.18 -32.49
C ARG A 99 14.57 18.84 -33.79
N GLN A 100 13.29 19.21 -33.86
CA GLN A 100 12.75 19.93 -35.02
C GLN A 100 13.42 21.30 -35.20
N LYS A 101 13.72 22.04 -34.13
CA LYS A 101 14.43 23.32 -34.24
C LYS A 101 15.89 23.16 -34.69
N VAL A 102 16.59 22.14 -34.18
CA VAL A 102 18.00 21.88 -34.50
C VAL A 102 18.16 21.39 -35.95
N TYR A 103 17.28 20.48 -36.39
CA TYR A 103 17.42 19.82 -37.69
C TYR A 103 16.46 20.36 -38.76
N GLY A 104 15.27 20.85 -38.39
CA GLY A 104 14.30 21.40 -39.33
C GLY A 104 14.68 22.74 -39.94
N ALA A 105 15.63 23.48 -39.36
CA ALA A 105 16.24 24.66 -39.98
C ALA A 105 17.30 24.31 -41.05
N ARG A 106 17.70 23.03 -41.17
CA ARG A 106 18.79 22.58 -42.05
C ARG A 106 18.33 22.20 -43.46
N ASP A 107 17.03 22.03 -43.69
CA ASP A 107 16.47 21.56 -44.97
C ASP A 107 16.02 22.68 -45.94
N VAL A 108 16.49 23.92 -45.75
CA VAL A 108 16.35 24.97 -46.79
C VAL A 108 17.48 25.00 -47.82
N ASN A 109 18.54 24.19 -47.66
CA ASN A 109 19.58 24.07 -48.68
C ASN A 109 19.85 22.61 -48.99
N GLY A 110 19.22 22.13 -50.08
CA GLY A 110 19.40 20.79 -50.59
C GLY A 110 20.86 20.49 -50.91
N THR A 111 21.47 19.56 -50.18
CA THR A 111 22.58 18.75 -50.69
C THR A 111 22.59 17.41 -49.97
N ASN A 112 22.15 16.40 -50.70
CA ASN A 112 22.56 14.99 -50.60
C ASN A 112 23.94 14.80 -49.93
N ARG A 113 23.99 14.14 -48.75
CA ARG A 113 25.05 13.14 -48.49
C ARG A 113 24.75 12.21 -47.32
N SER A 114 24.90 10.93 -47.64
CA SER A 114 25.06 9.76 -46.78
C SER A 114 26.11 9.90 -45.67
N SER A 115 25.93 9.09 -44.60
CA SER A 115 26.88 8.66 -43.55
C SER A 115 27.27 9.72 -42.51
N THR A 116 27.12 9.53 -41.20
CA THR A 116 27.82 8.56 -40.32
C THR A 116 27.16 8.69 -38.92
N PHE A 117 26.50 7.66 -38.40
CA PHE A 117 26.98 6.66 -37.44
C PHE A 117 27.30 7.13 -36.00
N THR A 118 26.72 6.34 -35.07
CA THR A 118 27.21 5.91 -33.74
C THR A 118 27.21 6.88 -32.57
N ASN A 119 26.31 6.64 -31.61
CA ASN A 119 26.70 6.21 -30.26
C ASN A 119 25.50 5.58 -29.51
N GLY A 120 25.53 4.23 -29.43
CA GLY A 120 25.05 3.44 -28.30
C GLY A 120 23.56 3.46 -27.95
N LEU A 121 22.79 2.61 -28.62
CA LEU A 121 21.73 1.71 -28.12
C LEU A 121 20.67 1.56 -29.20
N ASP A 122 20.77 0.45 -29.95
CA ASP A 122 19.67 -0.04 -30.79
C ASP A 122 18.49 -0.37 -29.88
N ILE A 123 17.56 0.58 -29.75
CA ILE A 123 16.17 0.22 -29.63
C ILE A 123 15.51 0.86 -30.84
N GLU A 124 15.19 0.01 -31.80
CA GLU A 124 14.21 0.24 -32.85
C GLU A 124 12.88 0.58 -32.18
N GLN A 125 12.76 1.82 -31.71
CA GLN A 125 11.54 2.41 -31.23
C GLN A 125 11.10 3.36 -32.33
N ASP A 126 10.06 2.93 -33.04
CA ASP A 126 9.18 3.82 -33.78
C ASP A 126 9.02 5.14 -33.00
N PRO A 127 9.43 6.30 -33.57
CA PRO A 127 9.36 7.59 -32.89
C PRO A 127 7.92 8.02 -32.56
N ASN A 128 6.91 7.27 -33.01
CA ASN A 128 5.49 7.51 -32.74
C ASN A 128 4.83 6.50 -31.78
N GLY A 129 5.58 5.58 -31.18
CA GLY A 129 5.02 4.63 -30.21
C GLY A 129 4.89 5.24 -28.81
N PRO A 130 3.67 5.33 -28.21
CA PRO A 130 3.55 5.61 -26.79
C PRO A 130 4.29 4.51 -26.03
N ILE A 131 5.19 4.87 -25.09
CA ILE A 131 5.68 3.90 -24.11
C ILE A 131 4.51 3.57 -23.21
N TYR A 132 3.72 2.58 -23.61
CA TYR A 132 2.83 1.86 -22.73
C TYR A 132 3.71 1.09 -21.76
N LEU A 133 4.16 1.75 -20.69
CA LEU A 133 4.45 1.02 -19.48
C LEU A 133 3.10 0.41 -19.12
N GLN A 134 2.91 -0.88 -19.44
CA GLN A 134 1.74 -1.63 -19.05
C GLN A 134 1.52 -1.25 -17.59
N LEU A 135 0.47 -0.45 -17.34
CA LEU A 135 -0.08 -0.32 -16.02
C LEU A 135 -0.35 -1.76 -15.64
N SER A 136 0.53 -2.33 -14.82
CA SER A 136 0.20 -3.52 -14.09
C SER A 136 -0.87 -3.03 -13.12
N GLN A 137 -2.09 -2.83 -13.64
CA GLN A 137 -3.28 -2.94 -12.86
C GLN A 137 -3.17 -4.35 -12.31
N GLN A 138 -2.61 -4.44 -11.11
CA GLN A 138 -2.95 -5.52 -10.22
C GLN A 138 -4.45 -5.34 -10.03
N GLN A 139 -5.21 -5.99 -10.91
CA GLN A 139 -6.60 -6.32 -10.73
C GLN A 139 -6.64 -7.19 -9.48
N HIS A 140 -6.54 -6.56 -8.31
CA HIS A 140 -7.20 -7.11 -7.16
C HIS A 140 -8.66 -6.87 -7.44
N GLU A 141 -9.26 -7.90 -8.04
CA GLU A 141 -10.70 -8.07 -8.01
C GLU A 141 -11.16 -7.73 -6.59
N ASP A 142 -12.06 -6.76 -6.53
CA ASP A 142 -13.01 -6.59 -5.44
C ASP A 142 -13.83 -7.89 -5.35
N GLN A 143 -13.26 -8.90 -4.69
CA GLN A 143 -13.94 -10.12 -4.30
C GLN A 143 -13.97 -10.10 -2.79
N GLY A 144 -14.96 -9.39 -2.24
CA GLY A 144 -15.53 -9.79 -0.97
C GLY A 144 -15.99 -11.23 -1.10
N ILE A 145 -15.19 -12.18 -0.61
CA ILE A 145 -15.63 -13.56 -0.42
C ILE A 145 -16.13 -13.69 1.01
N PRO A 146 -17.45 -13.77 1.25
CA PRO A 146 -17.95 -14.19 2.55
C PRO A 146 -17.74 -15.70 2.65
N GLY A 147 -16.90 -16.12 3.60
CA GLY A 147 -16.76 -17.53 3.96
C GLY A 147 -15.60 -18.23 3.28
N ARG A 148 -14.40 -18.04 3.82
CA ARG A 148 -13.35 -19.06 3.73
C ARG A 148 -12.89 -19.39 5.15
N THR A 149 -13.17 -20.62 5.58
CA THR A 149 -12.63 -21.16 6.82
C THR A 149 -11.11 -21.28 6.72
N PRO A 150 -10.33 -20.88 7.76
CA PRO A 150 -8.89 -21.09 7.75
C PRO A 150 -8.60 -22.57 8.02
N ARG A 151 -8.18 -23.30 7.00
CA ARG A 151 -7.62 -24.65 7.17
C ARG A 151 -6.16 -24.51 7.56
N LEU A 152 -5.86 -24.61 8.85
CA LEU A 152 -4.50 -24.93 9.32
C LEU A 152 -4.23 -26.43 9.14
N GLY A 153 -3.14 -26.74 8.44
CA GLY A 153 -2.52 -28.07 8.42
C GLY A 153 -2.86 -28.95 7.21
N ALA A 154 -2.01 -28.90 6.18
CA ALA A 154 -1.46 -30.06 5.48
C ALA A 154 -0.60 -29.59 4.30
N ALA A 155 0.45 -30.36 4.04
CA ALA A 155 1.47 -30.17 3.03
C ALA A 155 0.96 -29.80 1.62
N ASP A 156 1.68 -28.88 0.95
CA ASP A 156 2.35 -29.12 -0.33
C ASP A 156 2.72 -27.78 -0.96
N TYR A 157 3.98 -27.38 -0.80
CA TYR A 157 4.57 -26.29 -1.55
C TYR A 157 4.72 -26.72 -3.01
N ASN A 158 3.71 -26.46 -3.83
CA ASN A 158 3.81 -26.58 -5.28
C ASN A 158 3.73 -25.18 -5.91
N PHE A 159 4.82 -24.42 -5.74
CA PHE A 159 5.01 -23.09 -6.30
C PHE A 159 5.66 -23.18 -7.70
N HIS A 160 5.11 -23.98 -8.61
CA HIS A 160 5.61 -24.07 -9.99
C HIS A 160 4.52 -24.43 -10.99
N SER A 161 3.50 -23.57 -11.17
CA SER A 161 2.70 -23.60 -12.40
C SER A 161 1.82 -22.34 -12.61
N LYS A 162 2.42 -21.15 -12.67
CA LYS A 162 1.75 -19.99 -13.29
C LYS A 162 2.64 -19.12 -14.20
N ALA A 163 3.92 -19.45 -14.35
CA ALA A 163 4.84 -18.70 -15.23
C ALA A 163 4.94 -19.22 -16.67
N ASN A 164 4.39 -20.41 -16.99
CA ASN A 164 4.58 -21.07 -18.30
C ASN A 164 3.37 -21.03 -19.24
N GLN A 165 2.27 -20.37 -18.87
CA GLN A 165 1.08 -20.25 -19.72
C GLN A 165 1.04 -18.94 -20.50
N SER A 166 1.63 -17.85 -19.97
CA SER A 166 1.77 -16.57 -20.69
C SER A 166 2.82 -16.59 -21.80
N THR A 167 3.85 -17.43 -21.71
CA THR A 167 4.88 -17.58 -22.76
C THR A 167 4.43 -18.45 -23.93
N ARG A 168 3.50 -19.40 -23.70
CA ARG A 168 2.91 -20.22 -24.78
C ARG A 168 1.94 -19.45 -25.68
N LEU A 169 1.13 -18.56 -25.09
CA LEU A 169 0.19 -17.74 -25.86
C LEU A 169 0.88 -16.67 -26.73
N ALA A 170 2.10 -16.25 -26.36
CA ALA A 170 2.90 -15.30 -27.13
C ALA A 170 3.57 -15.93 -28.38
N LEU A 171 3.89 -17.23 -28.33
CA LEU A 171 4.52 -17.92 -29.47
C LEU A 171 3.51 -18.39 -30.53
N ASP A 172 2.28 -18.73 -30.13
CA ASP A 172 1.23 -19.12 -31.08
C ASP A 172 0.65 -17.92 -31.87
N SER A 173 0.91 -16.68 -31.41
CA SER A 173 0.46 -15.45 -32.07
C SER A 173 1.43 -14.94 -33.17
N LEU A 174 2.57 -15.61 -33.37
CA LEU A 174 3.60 -15.27 -34.36
C LEU A 174 3.66 -16.23 -35.56
N SER A 175 2.68 -17.14 -35.70
CA SER A 175 2.66 -18.18 -36.75
C SER A 175 1.47 -18.11 -37.72
N LEU A 176 0.97 -16.91 -38.06
CA LEU A 176 0.02 -16.73 -39.17
C LEU A 176 0.38 -15.49 -40.00
#